data_AF-A0A1M3LJR2-F1
#
_entry.id   AF-A0A1M3LJR2-F1
#
_cell.length_a   1.000
_cell.length_b   1.000
_cell.length_c   1.000
_cell.angle_alpha   90.00
_cell.angle_beta   90.00
_cell.angle_gamma   90.00
#
_symmetry.space_group_name_H-M   'P 1'
#
loop_
_entity.id
_entity.type
_entity.pdbx_description
1 polymer ?
#
loop_
_entity_poly.entity_id
_entity_poly.type
_entity_poly.pdbx_seq_one_letter_code
_entity_poly.pdbx_strand_id
1 'polypeptide(L)'
;MTKDLVYLSAASPFSQEVFRLIRPHIPRERWPSNALPVTFTADASGLFLLANFDDDGLPAASRKVAVQVIAHAGVELVVKSPFALLAASVMRAKRWRDAFLFLAVPLLFAIPLLGALSGQLMIPATGLFAADLLALALTHAQVTHRRVALADARCVADIPVPGLRINPSVKGPVPLDPDKLD
;
A
#
# COMPACT_ATOMS: atom_id res chain seq x y z
N MET A 1 -12.64 10.84 -12.34
CA MET A 1 -11.31 10.91 -11.70
C MET A 1 -10.30 10.32 -12.66
N THR A 2 -9.44 11.17 -13.21
CA THR A 2 -8.28 10.77 -14.02
C THR A 2 -7.39 9.91 -13.13
N LYS A 3 -7.07 8.68 -13.54
CA LYS A 3 -6.19 7.81 -12.75
C LYS A 3 -4.77 8.32 -12.94
N ASP A 4 -4.16 8.81 -11.88
CA ASP A 4 -2.75 9.22 -11.90
C ASP A 4 -1.88 8.00 -12.15
N LEU A 5 -1.41 7.88 -13.39
CA LEU A 5 -0.49 6.84 -13.83
C LEU A 5 0.93 7.37 -13.67
N VAL A 6 1.65 6.83 -12.69
CA VAL A 6 3.06 7.15 -12.48
C VAL A 6 3.91 6.21 -13.33
N TYR A 7 4.72 6.76 -14.23
CA TYR A 7 5.67 5.98 -15.02
C TYR A 7 7.05 6.00 -14.35
N LEU A 8 7.63 4.82 -14.14
CA LEU A 8 8.95 4.64 -13.56
C LEU A 8 9.89 4.03 -14.59
N SER A 9 11.03 4.68 -14.80
CA SER A 9 12.06 4.16 -15.70
C SER A 9 12.79 2.96 -15.11
N ALA A 10 13.45 2.18 -15.97
CA ALA A 10 14.27 1.04 -15.58
C ALA A 10 15.46 1.37 -14.67
N ALA A 11 15.86 2.65 -14.62
CA ALA A 11 16.89 3.13 -13.71
C ALA A 11 16.37 3.37 -12.29
N SER A 12 15.05 3.36 -12.06
CA SER A 12 14.47 3.63 -10.74
C SER A 12 14.85 2.53 -9.73
N PRO A 13 15.11 2.91 -8.46
CA PRO A 13 15.44 1.95 -7.40
C PRO A 13 14.37 0.87 -7.22
N PHE A 14 13.10 1.24 -7.37
CA PHE A 14 11.97 0.32 -7.31
C PHE A 14 12.03 -0.75 -8.42
N SER A 15 12.22 -0.33 -9.68
CA SER A 15 12.29 -1.26 -10.82
C SER A 15 13.50 -2.20 -10.73
N GLN A 16 14.63 -1.69 -10.24
CA GLN A 16 15.83 -2.51 -10.00
C GLN A 16 15.61 -3.54 -8.88
N GLU A 17 14.90 -3.17 -7.82
CA GLU A 17 14.57 -4.10 -6.72
C GLU A 17 13.64 -5.21 -7.19
N VAL A 18 12.56 -4.85 -7.90
CA VAL A 18 11.64 -5.81 -8.50
C VAL A 18 12.42 -6.77 -9.39
N PHE A 19 13.29 -6.24 -10.26
CA PHE A 19 14.15 -7.06 -11.12
C PHE A 19 15.03 -8.01 -10.31
N ARG A 20 15.67 -7.52 -9.24
CA ARG A 20 16.54 -8.32 -8.37
C ARG A 20 15.80 -9.51 -7.75
N LEU A 21 14.52 -9.33 -7.39
CA LEU A 21 13.70 -10.38 -6.79
C LEU A 21 13.29 -11.45 -7.80
N ILE A 22 12.86 -11.05 -9.00
CA ILE A 22 12.33 -11.98 -10.01
C ILE A 22 13.43 -12.65 -10.84
N ARG A 23 14.58 -11.99 -11.05
CA ARG A 23 15.67 -12.47 -11.91
C ARG A 23 16.15 -13.89 -11.58
N PRO A 24 16.35 -14.31 -10.32
CA PRO A 24 16.81 -15.66 -10.01
C PRO A 24 15.80 -16.76 -10.38
N HIS A 25 14.51 -16.41 -10.50
CA HIS A 25 13.41 -17.35 -10.66
C HIS A 25 13.02 -17.56 -12.13
N ILE A 26 13.53 -16.75 -13.05
CA ILE A 26 13.24 -16.83 -14.49
C ILE A 26 14.55 -17.05 -15.27
N PRO A 27 14.69 -18.17 -16.00
CA PRO A 27 15.86 -18.45 -16.84
C PRO A 27 16.12 -17.31 -17.83
N ARG A 28 17.40 -16.98 -18.04
CA ARG A 28 17.84 -15.84 -18.89
C ARG A 28 17.25 -15.89 -20.30
N GLU A 29 17.13 -17.09 -20.88
CA GLU A 29 16.64 -17.31 -22.25
C GLU A 29 15.15 -16.95 -22.43
N ARG A 30 14.38 -16.89 -21.34
CA ARG A 30 12.94 -16.58 -21.38
C ARG A 30 12.64 -15.09 -21.28
N TRP A 31 13.67 -14.27 -21.12
CA TRP A 31 13.54 -12.84 -21.01
C TRP A 31 13.50 -12.18 -22.39
N PRO A 32 12.65 -11.16 -22.60
CA PRO A 32 12.62 -10.41 -23.85
C PRO A 32 13.91 -9.60 -24.06
N SER A 33 14.11 -9.05 -25.26
CA SER A 33 15.31 -8.26 -25.58
C SER A 33 15.22 -6.80 -25.13
N ASN A 34 14.01 -6.30 -24.87
CA ASN A 34 13.69 -4.95 -24.44
C ASN A 34 13.29 -4.89 -22.95
N ALA A 35 13.25 -3.69 -22.38
CA ALA A 35 12.65 -3.46 -21.05
C ALA A 35 11.16 -3.84 -21.07
N LEU A 36 10.67 -4.38 -19.95
CA LEU A 36 9.30 -4.88 -19.85
C LEU A 36 8.46 -3.95 -18.96
N PRO A 37 7.30 -3.48 -19.42
CA PRO A 37 6.38 -2.69 -18.60
C PRO A 37 5.58 -3.59 -17.64
N VAL A 38 5.58 -3.22 -16.36
CA VAL A 38 4.78 -3.89 -15.32
C VAL A 38 3.90 -2.88 -14.63
N THR A 39 2.60 -3.12 -14.61
CA THR A 39 1.63 -2.32 -13.87
C THR A 39 1.54 -2.81 -12.43
N PHE A 40 1.69 -1.91 -11.47
CA PHE A 40 1.50 -2.17 -10.05
C PHE A 40 0.26 -1.46 -9.53
N THR A 41 -0.50 -2.19 -8.72
CA THR A 41 -1.66 -1.67 -7.97
C THR A 41 -1.53 -2.10 -6.52
N ALA A 42 -1.95 -1.26 -5.57
CA ALA A 42 -1.94 -1.67 -4.18
C ALA A 42 -3.10 -2.65 -3.90
N ASP A 43 -2.84 -3.63 -3.05
CA ASP A 43 -3.89 -4.46 -2.47
C ASP A 43 -4.81 -3.62 -1.55
N ALA A 44 -6.02 -4.11 -1.28
CA ALA A 44 -7.01 -3.46 -0.41
C ALA A 44 -6.49 -3.19 1.01
N SER A 45 -5.49 -3.98 1.47
CA SER A 45 -4.82 -3.75 2.74
C SER A 45 -3.84 -2.56 2.73
N GLY A 46 -3.34 -2.18 1.55
CA GLY A 46 -2.26 -1.20 1.36
C GLY A 46 -0.87 -1.71 1.72
N LEU A 47 -0.72 -3.01 2.03
CA LEU A 47 0.53 -3.62 2.51
C LEU A 47 1.23 -4.50 1.48
N PHE A 48 0.58 -4.75 0.35
CA PHE A 48 1.09 -5.55 -0.73
C PHE A 48 0.85 -4.82 -2.05
N LEU A 49 1.69 -5.13 -3.05
CA LEU A 49 1.50 -4.70 -4.43
C LEU A 49 1.09 -5.90 -5.26
N LEU A 50 0.04 -5.72 -6.04
CA LEU A 50 -0.39 -6.62 -7.09
C LEU A 50 0.28 -6.18 -8.38
N ALA A 51 1.17 -7.03 -8.89
CA ALA A 51 1.82 -6.83 -10.17
C ALA A 51 1.01 -7.48 -11.29
N ASN A 52 0.87 -6.75 -12.40
CA ASN A 52 0.38 -7.27 -13.66
C ASN A 52 1.40 -6.97 -14.76
N PHE A 53 1.85 -8.01 -15.43
CA PHE A 53 2.78 -7.89 -16.55
C PHE A 53 1.96 -7.85 -17.83
N ASP A 54 2.27 -6.89 -18.71
CA ASP A 54 1.61 -6.81 -20.01
C ASP A 54 1.82 -8.10 -20.81
N ASP A 55 0.84 -8.47 -21.63
CA ASP A 55 0.75 -9.79 -22.26
C ASP A 55 1.95 -10.14 -23.14
N ASP A 56 2.64 -9.12 -23.66
CA ASP A 56 3.77 -9.25 -24.58
C ASP A 56 5.14 -9.41 -23.88
N GLY A 57 5.19 -9.29 -22.56
CA GLY A 57 6.46 -9.18 -21.85
C GLY A 57 7.13 -10.51 -21.47
N LEU A 58 6.39 -11.44 -20.88
CA LEU A 58 6.91 -12.70 -20.35
C LEU A 58 5.98 -13.86 -20.68
N PRO A 59 6.50 -15.08 -20.96
CA PRO A 59 5.68 -16.28 -21.12
C PRO A 59 4.77 -16.50 -19.91
N ALA A 60 3.54 -16.96 -20.13
CA ALA A 60 2.51 -17.07 -19.09
C ALA A 60 2.96 -17.83 -17.83
N ALA A 61 3.74 -18.90 -17.98
CA ALA A 61 4.27 -19.66 -16.84
C ALA A 61 5.26 -18.83 -16.00
N SER A 62 6.19 -18.12 -16.64
CA SER A 62 7.17 -17.25 -15.96
C SER A 62 6.51 -16.03 -15.35
N ARG A 63 5.43 -15.52 -15.97
CA ARG A 63 4.63 -14.43 -15.41
C ARG A 63 3.98 -14.81 -14.08
N LYS A 64 3.36 -15.99 -13.99
CA LYS A 64 2.77 -16.49 -12.74
C LYS A 64 3.80 -16.56 -11.61
N VAL A 65 5.00 -17.05 -11.92
CA VAL A 65 6.10 -17.10 -10.95
C VAL A 65 6.52 -15.70 -10.53
N ALA A 66 6.69 -14.76 -11.46
CA ALA A 66 7.07 -13.38 -11.14
C ALA A 66 6.04 -12.66 -10.26
N VAL A 67 4.75 -12.78 -10.60
CA VAL A 67 3.65 -12.23 -9.79
C VAL A 67 3.66 -12.83 -8.39
N GLN A 68 3.85 -14.15 -8.27
CA GLN A 68 3.94 -14.81 -6.98
C GLN A 68 5.14 -14.33 -6.17
N VAL A 69 6.34 -14.25 -6.75
CA VAL A 69 7.55 -13.78 -6.07
C VAL A 69 7.38 -12.33 -5.58
N ILE A 70 6.80 -11.45 -6.39
CA ILE A 70 6.50 -10.07 -6.01
C ILE A 70 5.50 -10.03 -4.84
N ALA A 71 4.45 -10.85 -4.90
CA ALA A 71 3.48 -10.94 -3.81
C ALA A 71 4.13 -11.42 -2.49
N HIS A 72 5.11 -12.34 -2.57
CA HIS A 72 5.85 -12.82 -1.40
C HIS A 72 6.81 -11.77 -0.82
N ALA A 73 7.39 -10.92 -1.66
CA ALA A 73 8.25 -9.82 -1.20
C ALA A 73 7.46 -8.74 -0.43
N GLY A 74 6.15 -8.64 -0.69
CA GLY A 74 5.17 -7.94 0.16
C GLY A 74 5.56 -6.52 0.58
N VAL A 75 5.70 -6.31 1.89
CA VAL A 75 5.90 -5.00 2.51
C VAL A 75 7.21 -4.34 2.07
N GLU A 76 8.28 -5.10 1.81
CA GLU A 76 9.57 -4.54 1.41
C GLU A 76 9.49 -3.78 0.08
N LEU A 77 8.71 -4.31 -0.88
CA LEU A 77 8.45 -3.65 -2.14
C LEU A 77 7.56 -2.42 -1.97
N VAL A 78 6.56 -2.48 -1.08
CA VAL A 78 5.69 -1.32 -0.78
C VAL A 78 6.52 -0.16 -0.22
N VAL A 79 7.47 -0.42 0.68
CA VAL A 79 8.34 0.62 1.27
C VAL A 79 9.24 1.28 0.22
N LYS A 80 9.66 0.54 -0.82
CA LYS A 80 10.46 1.07 -1.93
C LYS A 80 9.64 1.68 -3.06
N SER A 81 8.31 1.55 -3.02
CA SER A 81 7.41 2.04 -4.07
C SER A 81 7.20 3.56 -3.99
N PRO A 82 6.79 4.22 -5.09
CA PRO A 82 6.38 5.62 -5.04
C PRO A 82 5.15 5.86 -4.14
N PHE A 83 4.44 4.80 -3.73
CA PHE A 83 3.27 4.87 -2.86
C PHE A 83 3.58 4.73 -1.36
N ALA A 84 4.86 4.65 -0.99
CA ALA A 84 5.28 4.41 0.39
C ALA A 84 4.67 5.40 1.40
N LEU A 85 4.52 6.68 1.02
CA LEU A 85 3.88 7.71 1.87
C LEU A 85 2.40 7.41 2.13
N LEU A 86 1.65 7.02 1.09
CA LEU A 86 0.25 6.67 1.23
C LEU A 86 0.08 5.40 2.06
N ALA A 87 0.92 4.38 1.85
CA ALA A 87 0.95 3.18 2.67
C ALA A 87 1.28 3.48 4.15
N ALA A 88 2.25 4.35 4.40
CA ALA A 88 2.57 4.82 5.75
C ALA A 88 1.39 5.55 6.41
N SER A 89 0.63 6.34 5.63
CA SER A 89 -0.56 7.03 6.13
C SER A 89 -1.69 6.08 6.53
N VAL A 90 -1.86 4.97 5.81
CA VAL A 90 -2.82 3.91 6.14
C VAL A 90 -2.38 3.18 7.41
N MET A 91 -1.10 2.86 7.52
CA MET A 91 -0.53 2.21 8.71
C MET A 91 -0.65 3.07 9.96
N ARG A 92 -0.37 4.37 9.84
CA ARG A 92 -0.53 5.33 10.94
C ARG A 92 -1.99 5.43 11.37
N ALA A 93 -2.92 5.52 10.43
CA ALA A 93 -4.36 5.57 10.73
C ALA A 93 -4.85 4.27 11.41
N LYS A 94 -4.41 3.11 10.92
CA LYS A 94 -4.70 1.82 11.54
C LYS A 94 -4.17 1.76 12.97
N ARG A 95 -2.92 2.18 13.22
CA ARG A 95 -2.32 2.19 14.56
C ARG A 95 -3.10 3.08 15.53
N TRP A 96 -3.59 4.23 15.07
CA TRP A 96 -4.44 5.11 15.87
C TRP A 96 -5.77 4.46 16.23
N ARG A 97 -6.44 3.82 15.26
CA ARG A 97 -7.67 3.06 15.52
C ARG A 97 -7.43 1.94 16.53
N ASP A 98 -6.35 1.19 16.38
CA ASP A 98 -6.04 0.07 17.26
C ASP A 98 -5.68 0.58 18.68
N ALA A 99 -4.88 1.66 18.80
CA ALA A 99 -4.58 2.29 20.09
C ALA A 99 -5.83 2.85 20.79
N PHE A 100 -6.74 3.45 20.01
CA PHE A 100 -8.02 3.92 20.52
C PHE A 100 -8.88 2.75 21.03
N LEU A 101 -8.99 1.66 20.27
CA LEU A 101 -9.70 0.45 20.72
C LEU A 101 -9.09 -0.13 22.00
N PHE A 102 -7.77 -0.18 22.10
CA PHE A 102 -7.09 -0.64 23.33
C PHE A 102 -7.35 0.26 24.54
N LEU A 103 -7.56 1.57 24.36
CA LEU A 103 -7.94 2.50 25.42
C LEU A 103 -9.44 2.41 25.74
N ALA A 104 -10.27 2.34 24.71
CA ALA A 104 -11.73 2.41 24.79
C ALA A 104 -12.33 1.13 25.39
N VAL A 105 -11.88 -0.05 24.97
CA VAL A 105 -12.40 -1.34 25.48
C VAL A 105 -12.36 -1.44 27.01
N PRO A 106 -11.23 -1.22 27.71
CA PRO A 106 -11.22 -1.27 29.16
C PRO A 106 -12.08 -0.17 29.81
N LEU A 107 -12.20 1.00 29.18
CA LEU A 107 -13.05 2.10 29.65
C LEU A 107 -14.54 1.73 29.53
N LEU A 108 -14.92 1.08 28.43
CA LEU A 108 -16.24 0.51 28.18
C LEU A 108 -16.58 -0.64 29.14
N PHE A 109 -15.60 -1.41 29.60
CA PHE A 109 -15.80 -2.44 30.63
C PHE A 109 -15.78 -1.87 32.06
N ALA A 110 -15.10 -0.76 32.30
CA ALA A 110 -15.15 -0.04 33.57
C ALA A 110 -16.52 0.63 33.80
N ILE A 111 -17.23 1.01 32.75
CA ILE A 111 -18.56 1.65 32.82
C ILE A 111 -19.65 0.73 33.42
N PRO A 112 -19.83 -0.54 32.99
CA PRO A 112 -20.73 -1.49 33.65
C PRO A 112 -20.34 -1.77 35.10
N LEU A 113 -19.05 -1.78 35.44
CA LEU A 113 -18.55 -1.88 36.80
C LEU A 113 -18.91 -0.64 37.65
N LEU A 114 -19.02 0.53 37.02
CA LEU A 114 -19.53 1.76 37.61
C LEU A 114 -21.07 1.83 37.64
N GLY A 115 -21.78 1.01 36.86
CA GLY A 115 -23.24 0.87 36.89
C GLY A 115 -23.79 0.26 38.20
N ALA A 116 -22.92 -0.27 39.06
CA ALA A 116 -23.24 -0.58 40.46
C ALA A 116 -23.40 0.68 41.34
N LEU A 117 -23.07 1.88 40.84
CA LEU A 117 -23.22 3.17 41.51
C LEU A 117 -24.32 4.02 40.82
N SER A 118 -25.12 4.67 41.67
CA SER A 118 -26.37 5.42 41.45
C SER A 118 -26.58 6.17 40.12
N GLY A 119 -27.85 6.37 39.76
CA GLY A 119 -28.33 6.92 38.48
C GLY A 119 -27.83 8.31 38.05
N GLN A 120 -27.13 9.06 38.91
CA GLN A 120 -26.50 10.34 38.51
C GLN A 120 -25.27 10.15 37.61
N LEU A 121 -24.59 8.99 37.66
CA LEU A 121 -23.42 8.68 36.84
C LEU A 121 -23.76 8.03 35.48
N MET A 122 -25.02 7.63 35.27
CA MET A 122 -25.45 6.92 34.06
C MET A 122 -25.47 7.83 32.82
N ILE A 123 -25.85 9.10 32.98
CA ILE A 123 -25.91 10.11 31.92
C ILE A 123 -24.50 10.40 31.34
N PRO A 124 -23.48 10.75 32.13
CA PRO A 124 -22.15 11.02 31.59
C PRO A 124 -21.51 9.76 30.98
N ALA A 125 -21.77 8.57 31.53
CA ALA A 125 -21.29 7.31 30.97
C ALA A 125 -21.87 7.03 29.57
N THR A 126 -23.17 7.27 29.39
CA THR A 126 -23.84 7.12 28.09
C THR A 126 -23.30 8.14 27.07
N GLY A 127 -23.01 9.38 27.51
CA GLY A 127 -22.38 10.40 26.66
C GLY A 127 -20.98 10.00 26.19
N LEU A 128 -20.15 9.46 27.09
CA LEU A 128 -18.82 8.93 26.76
C LEU A 128 -18.91 7.76 25.77
N PHE A 129 -19.85 6.84 25.98
CA PHE A 129 -20.09 5.73 25.07
C PHE A 129 -20.45 6.21 23.65
N ALA A 130 -21.38 7.16 23.54
CA ALA A 130 -21.78 7.72 22.25
C ALA A 130 -20.63 8.45 21.54
N ALA A 131 -19.82 9.21 22.28
CA ALA A 131 -18.64 9.89 21.75
C ALA A 131 -17.59 8.90 21.24
N ASP A 132 -17.38 7.80 21.97
CA ASP A 132 -16.44 6.73 21.61
C ASP A 132 -16.85 6.01 20.32
N LEU A 133 -18.15 5.69 20.20
CA LEU A 133 -18.72 5.05 19.02
C LEU A 133 -18.61 5.96 17.78
N LEU A 134 -18.85 7.27 17.96
CA LEU A 134 -18.70 8.27 16.88
C LEU A 134 -17.23 8.40 16.46
N ALA A 135 -16.29 8.45 17.40
CA ALA A 135 -14.86 8.48 17.12
C ALA A 135 -14.38 7.21 16.37
N LEU A 136 -14.88 6.03 16.77
CA LEU A 136 -14.59 4.77 16.08
C LEU A 136 -15.13 4.77 14.64
N ALA A 137 -16.35 5.27 14.44
CA ALA A 137 -16.94 5.37 13.10
C ALA A 137 -16.14 6.32 12.19
N LEU A 138 -15.74 7.49 12.69
CA LEU A 138 -14.94 8.46 11.94
C LEU A 138 -13.55 7.91 11.59
N THR A 139 -12.85 7.30 12.54
CA THR A 139 -11.53 6.69 12.28
C THR A 139 -11.63 5.54 11.29
N HIS A 140 -12.68 4.73 11.38
CA HIS A 140 -12.89 3.66 10.40
C HIS A 140 -13.15 4.23 9.00
N ALA A 141 -14.01 5.25 8.87
CA ALA A 141 -14.28 5.91 7.60
C ALA A 141 -13.01 6.52 6.97
N GLN A 142 -12.17 7.17 7.78
CA GLN A 142 -10.89 7.72 7.32
C GLN A 142 -9.92 6.65 6.83
N VAL A 143 -9.81 5.52 7.55
CA VAL A 143 -8.96 4.39 7.14
C VAL A 143 -9.47 3.81 5.82
N THR A 144 -10.78 3.62 5.68
CA THR A 144 -11.40 3.08 4.47
C THR A 144 -11.18 4.00 3.28
N HIS A 145 -11.39 5.31 3.44
CA HIS A 145 -11.13 6.28 2.38
C HIS A 145 -9.67 6.28 1.93
N ARG A 146 -8.71 6.22 2.87
CA ARG A 146 -7.27 6.15 2.53
C ARG A 146 -6.90 4.85 1.82
N ARG A 147 -7.52 3.72 2.19
CA ARG A 147 -7.32 2.44 1.50
C ARG A 147 -7.86 2.47 0.09
N VAL A 148 -9.02 3.07 -0.13
CA VAL A 148 -9.58 3.24 -1.48
C VAL A 148 -8.66 4.11 -2.34
N ALA A 149 -8.23 5.26 -1.82
CA ALA A 149 -7.30 6.14 -2.54
C ALA A 149 -5.97 5.45 -2.89
N LEU A 150 -5.46 4.59 -2.00
CA LEU A 150 -4.24 3.81 -2.25
C LEU A 150 -4.49 2.66 -3.25
N ALA A 151 -5.64 1.99 -3.19
CA ALA A 151 -6.02 0.94 -4.15
C ALA A 151 -6.27 1.49 -5.56
N ASP A 152 -6.73 2.74 -5.66
CA ASP A 152 -6.94 3.43 -6.92
C ASP A 152 -5.63 3.95 -7.55
N ALA A 153 -4.56 4.07 -6.77
CA ALA A 153 -3.25 4.51 -7.25
C ALA A 153 -2.60 3.42 -8.12
N ARG A 154 -2.09 3.81 -9.30
CA ARG A 154 -1.46 2.89 -10.27
C ARG A 154 -0.12 3.44 -10.74
N CYS A 155 0.87 2.56 -10.86
CA CYS A 155 2.12 2.93 -11.53
C CYS A 155 2.55 1.85 -12.52
N VAL A 156 3.26 2.28 -13.56
CA VAL A 156 3.88 1.40 -14.54
C VAL A 156 5.38 1.53 -14.35
N ALA A 157 6.05 0.40 -14.12
CA ALA A 157 7.48 0.34 -13.95
C ALA A 157 8.13 -0.44 -15.09
N ASP A 158 9.12 0.17 -15.74
CA ASP A 158 9.93 -0.49 -16.73
C ASP A 158 10.97 -1.35 -16.04
N ILE A 159 10.89 -2.67 -16.19
CA ILE A 159 11.82 -3.60 -15.54
C ILE A 159 13.01 -3.84 -16.48
N PRO A 160 14.25 -3.56 -16.03
CA PRO A 160 15.43 -3.84 -16.85
C PRO A 160 15.60 -5.34 -17.04
N VAL A 161 16.07 -5.75 -18.22
CA VAL A 161 16.17 -7.16 -18.60
C VAL A 161 17.63 -7.58 -18.77
N PRO A 162 18.04 -8.85 -18.52
CA PRO A 162 19.45 -9.23 -18.53
C PRO A 162 20.15 -8.94 -19.87
N GLY A 163 21.05 -7.96 -19.88
CA GLY A 163 21.79 -7.54 -21.08
C GLY A 163 21.35 -6.19 -21.64
N LEU A 164 20.25 -5.61 -21.13
CA LEU A 164 19.86 -4.25 -21.44
C LEU A 164 20.82 -3.26 -20.75
N ARG A 165 21.48 -2.41 -21.54
CA ARG A 165 22.28 -1.30 -20.99
C ARG A 165 21.32 -0.20 -20.52
N ILE A 166 21.12 -0.11 -19.21
CA ILE A 166 20.36 0.99 -18.61
C ILE A 166 21.22 2.24 -18.76
N ASN A 167 20.86 3.15 -19.67
CA ASN A 167 21.46 4.47 -19.70
C ASN A 167 20.84 5.28 -18.54
N PRO A 168 21.62 5.65 -17.49
CA PRO A 168 21.10 6.40 -16.36
C PRO A 168 20.71 7.85 -16.72
N SER A 169 20.92 8.25 -17.97
CA SER A 169 20.71 9.62 -18.46
C SER A 169 19.26 9.94 -18.86
N VAL A 170 18.33 8.97 -18.86
CA VAL A 170 16.90 9.27 -19.06
C VAL A 170 16.29 9.66 -17.71
N LYS A 171 16.59 10.89 -17.31
CA LYS A 171 15.86 11.61 -16.27
C LYS A 171 14.58 12.15 -16.92
N GLY A 172 13.41 11.60 -16.58
CA GLY A 172 12.14 12.26 -16.89
C GLY A 172 10.90 11.34 -16.82
N PRO A 173 9.78 11.80 -16.25
CA PRO A 173 9.64 12.61 -15.05
C PRO A 173 8.93 11.82 -13.93
N VAL A 174 9.25 12.16 -12.68
CA VAL A 174 8.31 12.01 -11.56
C VAL A 174 7.95 13.44 -11.15
N PRO A 175 6.68 13.85 -11.26
CA PRO A 175 6.10 14.80 -10.33
C PRO A 175 5.05 14.08 -9.50
N LEU A 176 5.39 13.87 -8.23
CA LEU A 176 4.43 13.86 -7.14
C LEU A 176 3.85 15.27 -7.06
N ASP A 177 2.55 15.44 -7.27
CA ASP A 177 1.90 16.74 -7.06
C ASP A 177 1.89 17.06 -5.55
N PRO A 178 2.30 18.27 -5.14
CA PRO A 178 2.87 18.57 -3.83
C PRO A 178 1.86 18.96 -2.74
N ASP A 179 0.62 18.48 -2.78
CA ASP A 179 -0.33 18.73 -1.67
C ASP A 179 0.04 18.00 -0.37
N LYS A 180 1.08 17.15 -0.37
CA LYS A 180 1.55 16.43 0.84
C LYS A 180 3.05 16.16 0.85
N LEU A 181 3.81 17.10 1.39
CA LEU A 181 4.85 16.73 2.36
C LEU A 181 4.83 17.64 3.61
N ASP A 182 3.64 18.14 3.96
CA ASP A 182 3.26 18.70 5.28
C ASP A 182 1.97 18.01 5.78
#